data_AF-A0A415VW08-F1
#
_entry.id   AF-A0A415VW08-F1
#
_cell.length_a   1.000
_cell.length_b   1.000
_cell.length_c   1.000
_cell.angle_alpha   90.00
_cell.angle_beta   90.00
_cell.angle_gamma   90.00
#
_symmetry.space_group_name_H-M   'P 1'
#
loop_
_entity.id
_entity.type
_entity.pdbx_description
1 polymer ?
#
loop_
_entity_poly.entity_id
_entity_poly.type
_entity_poly.pdbx_seq_one_letter_code
_entity_poly.pdbx_strand_id
1 'polypeptide(L)'
;YKKKASSKGNFTITIPKQKAGKKLSVKAYRKKHKKWKLYAKMTITVKKKTAKTTVKNTESKYPGKEDAIDLEQVKKDLATGKEISKGETALGKGHYYYLMNFGGLKGDALIGYVNDYIDIDTDGEYVTMKAINGATLYYTVAGASEKPMTQLEEPTFDSEQLKPGQKVVFYCGDFNKNGRMGDLYLKVKAYKNGKLIAVSYNCHYMIRLIALH
;
A
#
# COMPACT_ATOMS: atom_id res chain seq x y z
N TYR A 1 -24.21 -3.30 -34.48
CA TYR A 1 -24.22 -4.54 -33.67
C TYR A 1 -25.49 -4.59 -32.84
N LYS A 2 -26.18 -5.74 -32.80
CA LYS A 2 -27.39 -5.93 -31.98
C LYS A 2 -27.32 -7.29 -31.29
N LYS A 3 -27.70 -7.36 -30.01
CA LYS A 3 -27.81 -8.61 -29.26
C LYS A 3 -28.98 -8.52 -28.30
N LYS A 4 -29.71 -9.63 -28.16
CA LYS A 4 -30.75 -9.78 -27.15
C LYS A 4 -30.07 -10.04 -25.80
N ALA A 5 -30.53 -9.35 -24.75
CA ALA A 5 -30.05 -9.62 -23.40
C ALA A 5 -30.50 -11.00 -22.92
N SER A 6 -29.77 -11.57 -21.95
CA SER A 6 -30.18 -12.79 -21.26
C SER A 6 -31.43 -12.55 -20.40
N SER A 7 -32.02 -13.61 -19.87
CA SER A 7 -33.14 -13.52 -18.92
C SER A 7 -32.82 -12.68 -17.69
N LYS A 8 -31.55 -12.63 -17.28
CA LYS A 8 -31.03 -11.80 -16.17
C LYS A 8 -30.64 -10.38 -16.60
N GLY A 9 -30.85 -9.99 -17.85
CA GLY A 9 -30.53 -8.66 -18.38
C GLY A 9 -29.08 -8.47 -18.86
N ASN A 10 -28.24 -9.50 -18.80
CA ASN A 10 -26.82 -9.41 -19.17
C ASN A 10 -26.61 -9.57 -20.68
N PHE A 11 -25.64 -8.86 -21.25
CA PHE A 11 -25.26 -9.00 -22.67
C PHE A 11 -23.77 -8.69 -22.88
N THR A 12 -23.17 -9.37 -23.87
CA THR A 12 -21.81 -9.09 -24.34
C THR A 12 -21.85 -8.94 -25.85
N ILE A 13 -21.37 -7.80 -26.35
CA ILE A 13 -21.27 -7.50 -27.79
C ILE A 13 -19.81 -7.28 -28.13
N THR A 14 -19.25 -8.18 -28.93
CA THR A 14 -17.90 -8.01 -29.48
C THR A 14 -17.95 -7.02 -30.64
N ILE A 15 -17.03 -6.06 -30.64
CA ILE A 15 -16.86 -5.09 -31.71
C ILE A 15 -15.40 -5.05 -32.16
N PRO A 16 -15.10 -4.64 -33.41
CA PRO A 16 -13.73 -4.40 -33.85
C PRO A 16 -13.05 -3.33 -33.00
N LYS A 17 -11.74 -3.46 -32.83
CA LYS A 17 -10.91 -2.50 -32.10
C LYS A 17 -11.13 -1.08 -32.61
N GLN A 18 -11.38 -0.14 -31.70
CA GLN A 18 -11.63 1.25 -32.02
C GLN A 18 -10.40 2.10 -31.70
N LYS A 19 -10.22 3.21 -32.42
CA LYS A 19 -9.19 4.22 -32.09
C LYS A 19 -9.51 4.88 -30.75
N ALA A 20 -8.48 5.27 -30.01
CA ALA A 20 -8.62 6.02 -28.76
C ALA A 20 -9.34 7.36 -29.01
N GLY A 21 -10.10 7.82 -28.01
CA GLY A 21 -10.91 9.04 -28.10
C GLY A 21 -12.27 8.88 -28.79
N LYS A 22 -12.51 7.75 -29.47
CA LYS A 22 -13.81 7.50 -30.12
C LYS A 22 -14.90 7.26 -29.08
N LYS A 23 -16.07 7.90 -29.24
CA LYS A 23 -17.25 7.69 -28.39
C LYS A 23 -18.05 6.48 -28.90
N LEU A 24 -18.33 5.53 -28.02
CA LEU A 24 -19.21 4.40 -28.26
C LEU A 24 -20.49 4.60 -27.47
N SER A 25 -21.64 4.47 -28.13
CA SER A 25 -22.93 4.56 -27.48
C SER A 25 -23.65 3.22 -27.51
N VAL A 26 -24.10 2.78 -26.33
CA VAL A 26 -24.92 1.57 -26.16
C VAL A 26 -26.34 2.03 -25.86
N LYS A 27 -27.31 1.59 -26.67
CA LYS A 27 -28.73 1.84 -26.47
C LYS A 27 -29.44 0.53 -26.16
N ALA A 28 -30.12 0.47 -25.02
CA ALA A 28 -30.96 -0.66 -24.64
C ALA A 28 -32.42 -0.34 -24.98
N TYR A 29 -33.13 -1.30 -25.56
CA TYR A 29 -34.54 -1.17 -25.92
C TYR A 29 -35.34 -2.27 -25.21
N ARG A 30 -36.53 -1.92 -24.72
CA ARG A 30 -37.50 -2.86 -24.12
C ARG A 30 -38.78 -2.92 -24.95
N LYS A 31 -39.35 -4.11 -25.10
CA LYS A 31 -40.62 -4.29 -25.81
C LYS A 31 -41.77 -4.07 -24.81
N LYS A 32 -42.66 -3.12 -25.10
CA LYS A 32 -43.88 -2.84 -24.34
C LYS A 32 -45.04 -2.72 -25.33
N HIS A 33 -46.14 -3.45 -25.12
CA HIS A 33 -47.32 -3.47 -26.02
C HIS A 33 -46.95 -3.63 -27.51
N LYS A 34 -46.20 -4.70 -27.83
CA LYS A 34 -45.72 -5.03 -29.19
C LYS A 34 -44.75 -4.00 -29.84
N LYS A 35 -44.46 -2.85 -29.21
CA LYS A 35 -43.53 -1.83 -29.73
C LYS A 35 -42.21 -1.78 -28.92
N TRP A 36 -41.09 -1.54 -29.58
CA TRP A 36 -39.79 -1.34 -28.91
C TRP A 36 -39.64 0.12 -28.49
N LYS A 37 -39.41 0.37 -27.19
CA LYS A 37 -39.11 1.69 -26.65
C LYS A 37 -37.69 1.73 -26.12
N LEU A 38 -36.99 2.84 -26.34
CA LEU A 38 -35.68 3.08 -25.75
C LEU A 38 -35.82 3.04 -24.23
N TYR A 39 -34.94 2.28 -23.58
CA TYR A 39 -34.92 2.09 -22.14
C TYR A 39 -33.77 2.86 -21.49
N ALA A 40 -32.56 2.72 -22.03
CA ALA A 40 -31.37 3.36 -21.50
C ALA A 40 -30.35 3.64 -22.61
N LYS A 41 -29.53 4.66 -22.41
CA LYS A 41 -28.40 5.00 -23.29
C LYS A 41 -27.17 5.29 -22.42
N MET A 42 -26.08 4.60 -22.71
CA MET A 42 -24.77 4.88 -22.13
C MET A 42 -23.80 5.30 -23.23
N THR A 43 -22.87 6.20 -22.92
CA THR A 43 -21.78 6.58 -23.82
C THR A 43 -20.46 6.41 -23.09
N ILE A 44 -19.52 5.72 -23.72
CA ILE A 44 -18.17 5.51 -23.20
C ILE A 44 -17.16 6.01 -24.23
N THR A 45 -16.08 6.63 -23.76
CA THR A 45 -14.98 7.03 -24.62
C THR A 45 -13.91 5.93 -24.60
N VAL A 46 -13.47 5.50 -25.78
CA VAL A 46 -12.39 4.51 -25.92
C VAL A 46 -11.11 5.10 -25.35
N LYS A 47 -10.65 4.57 -24.21
CA LYS A 47 -9.37 4.95 -23.63
C LYS A 47 -8.23 4.36 -24.47
N LYS A 48 -7.11 5.08 -24.58
CA LYS A 48 -5.87 4.52 -25.12
C LYS A 48 -5.53 3.29 -24.28
N LYS A 49 -5.29 2.14 -24.92
CA LYS A 49 -4.69 0.99 -24.24
C LYS A 49 -3.29 1.44 -23.84
N THR A 50 -3.14 1.92 -22.61
CA THR A 50 -1.83 2.00 -21.99
C THR A 50 -1.31 0.57 -22.01
N ALA A 51 -0.12 0.37 -22.60
CA ALA A 51 0.60 -0.85 -22.33
C ALA A 51 0.64 -0.98 -20.80
N LYS A 52 0.35 -2.17 -20.26
CA LYS A 52 0.97 -2.51 -18.99
C LYS A 52 2.45 -2.48 -19.32
N THR A 53 3.12 -1.38 -19.02
CA THR A 53 4.56 -1.33 -19.03
C THR A 53 4.98 -2.21 -17.85
N THR A 54 5.00 -3.52 -18.07
CA THR A 54 5.96 -4.34 -17.36
C THR A 54 7.28 -3.93 -17.98
N VAL A 55 7.87 -2.86 -17.44
CA VAL A 55 9.28 -2.58 -17.68
C VAL A 55 9.98 -3.76 -17.02
N LYS A 56 10.24 -4.83 -17.79
CA LYS A 56 11.30 -5.74 -17.40
C LYS A 56 12.56 -4.90 -17.51
N ASN A 57 13.00 -4.35 -16.38
CA ASN A 57 14.34 -3.79 -16.22
C ASN A 57 15.32 -4.94 -16.42
N THR A 58 15.65 -5.24 -17.67
CA THR A 58 16.86 -6.01 -17.98
C THR A 58 18.01 -5.02 -17.84
N GLU A 59 18.50 -4.85 -16.61
CA GLU A 59 19.76 -4.20 -16.14
C GLU A 59 19.64 -3.39 -14.82
N SER A 60 18.50 -3.40 -14.12
CA SER A 60 18.49 -2.83 -12.77
C SER A 60 18.95 -3.86 -11.75
N LYS A 61 19.92 -3.47 -10.89
CA LYS A 61 20.35 -4.24 -9.72
C LYS A 61 19.17 -4.56 -8.77
N TYR A 62 18.07 -3.81 -8.85
CA TYR A 62 16.94 -3.87 -7.93
C TYR A 62 15.59 -4.04 -8.65
N PRO A 63 14.57 -4.61 -7.96
CA PRO A 63 13.20 -4.64 -8.46
C PRO A 63 12.66 -3.23 -8.74
N GLY A 64 11.63 -3.10 -9.57
CA GLY A 64 10.94 -1.84 -9.80
C GLY A 64 10.12 -1.37 -8.60
N LYS A 65 9.85 -0.06 -8.52
CA LYS A 65 9.15 0.57 -7.38
C LYS A 65 7.75 0.04 -7.06
N GLU A 66 7.07 -0.56 -8.03
CA GLU A 66 5.72 -1.12 -7.88
C GLU A 66 5.69 -2.63 -8.18
N ASP A 67 6.86 -3.26 -8.21
CA ASP A 67 6.95 -4.72 -8.26
C ASP A 67 6.47 -5.30 -6.93
N ALA A 68 5.81 -6.46 -7.02
CA ALA A 68 5.24 -7.09 -5.85
C ALA A 68 6.35 -7.69 -4.99
N ILE A 69 6.29 -7.44 -3.69
CA ILE A 69 7.14 -8.08 -2.69
C ILE A 69 6.60 -9.48 -2.39
N ASP A 70 7.50 -10.46 -2.39
CA ASP A 70 7.22 -11.81 -1.90
C ASP A 70 7.27 -11.82 -0.36
N LEU A 71 6.10 -11.66 0.26
CA LEU A 71 5.99 -11.62 1.73
C LEU A 71 6.42 -12.93 2.39
N GLU A 72 6.25 -14.08 1.73
CA GLU A 72 6.66 -15.37 2.30
C GLU A 72 8.19 -15.48 2.33
N GLN A 73 8.88 -14.97 1.31
CA GLN A 73 10.33 -14.85 1.37
C GLN A 73 10.80 -13.90 2.47
N VAL A 74 10.14 -12.75 2.63
CA VAL A 74 10.45 -11.80 3.72
C VAL A 74 10.30 -12.49 5.08
N LYS A 75 9.20 -13.20 5.34
CA LYS A 75 9.03 -13.93 6.61
C LYS A 75 10.12 -14.97 6.86
N LYS A 76 10.51 -15.73 5.82
CA LYS A 76 11.60 -16.72 5.93
C LYS A 76 12.93 -16.06 6.27
N ASP A 77 13.28 -14.98 5.58
CA ASP A 77 14.51 -14.23 5.82
C ASP A 77 14.52 -13.63 7.23
N LEU A 78 13.40 -13.05 7.68
CA LEU A 78 13.26 -12.48 9.02
C LEU A 78 13.45 -13.55 10.10
N ALA A 79 12.86 -14.73 9.91
CA ALA A 79 12.93 -15.84 10.85
C ALA A 79 14.35 -16.38 11.06
N THR A 80 15.27 -16.15 10.11
CA THR A 80 16.69 -16.51 10.31
C THR A 80 17.34 -15.74 11.45
N GLY A 81 16.81 -14.56 11.78
CA GLY A 81 17.37 -13.64 12.78
C GLY A 81 18.72 -13.04 12.41
N LYS A 82 19.25 -13.33 11.21
CA LYS A 82 20.51 -12.77 10.72
C LYS A 82 20.29 -11.37 10.18
N GLU A 83 21.29 -10.52 10.34
CA GLU A 83 21.34 -9.22 9.67
C GLU A 83 21.49 -9.45 8.16
N ILE A 84 20.60 -8.85 7.38
CA ILE A 84 20.61 -8.92 5.92
C ILE A 84 20.52 -7.51 5.37
N SER A 85 21.50 -7.14 4.53
CA SER A 85 21.51 -5.86 3.84
C SER A 85 21.77 -6.07 2.35
N LYS A 86 20.76 -5.77 1.51
CA LYS A 86 20.90 -5.76 0.04
C LYS A 86 20.60 -4.39 -0.58
N GLY A 87 20.26 -3.38 0.23
CA GLY A 87 19.92 -2.01 -0.21
C GLY A 87 20.65 -0.94 0.59
N GLU A 88 20.37 0.33 0.32
CA GLU A 88 21.10 1.48 0.91
C GLU A 88 20.13 2.54 1.47
N THR A 89 19.95 2.60 2.80
CA THR A 89 19.06 3.58 3.46
C THR A 89 19.58 5.01 3.43
N ALA A 90 20.89 5.20 3.51
CA ALA A 90 21.54 6.52 3.56
C ALA A 90 21.24 7.38 2.32
N LEU A 91 20.83 6.76 1.21
CA LEU A 91 20.51 7.46 -0.03
C LEU A 91 19.11 8.11 -0.01
N GLY A 92 18.28 7.81 1.00
CA GLY A 92 16.97 8.44 1.15
C GLY A 92 15.98 8.04 0.05
N LYS A 93 14.99 8.91 -0.20
CA LYS A 93 13.84 8.62 -1.08
C LYS A 93 14.28 8.28 -2.50
N GLY A 94 13.63 7.29 -3.11
CA GLY A 94 13.97 6.83 -4.45
C GLY A 94 14.83 5.59 -4.50
N HIS A 95 15.29 5.09 -3.36
CA HIS A 95 16.19 3.94 -3.26
C HIS A 95 15.48 2.69 -2.74
N TYR A 96 15.95 1.53 -3.21
CA TYR A 96 15.43 0.23 -2.80
C TYR A 96 16.07 -0.20 -1.48
N TYR A 97 15.24 -0.69 -0.57
CA TYR A 97 15.67 -1.26 0.70
C TYR A 97 15.38 -2.75 0.73
N TYR A 98 16.33 -3.50 1.27
CA TYR A 98 16.14 -4.86 1.71
C TYR A 98 17.04 -5.05 2.92
N LEU A 99 16.60 -4.46 4.02
CA LEU A 99 17.27 -4.47 5.31
C LEU A 99 16.41 -5.26 6.28
N MET A 100 17.03 -6.17 7.03
CA MET A 100 16.34 -7.00 8.02
C MET A 100 17.26 -7.30 9.18
N ASN A 101 16.70 -7.35 10.39
CA ASN A 101 17.43 -7.52 11.65
C ASN A 101 18.66 -6.58 11.74
N PHE A 102 18.50 -5.33 11.31
CA PHE A 102 19.58 -4.34 11.23
C PHE A 102 19.53 -3.41 12.46
N GLY A 103 20.63 -2.71 12.75
CA GLY A 103 20.64 -1.67 13.80
C GLY A 103 20.34 -2.17 15.22
N GLY A 104 20.47 -3.48 15.48
CA GLY A 104 20.32 -4.08 16.81
C GLY A 104 18.88 -4.51 17.19
N LEU A 105 17.89 -4.37 16.31
CA LEU A 105 16.50 -4.73 16.61
C LEU A 105 16.04 -5.95 15.82
N LYS A 106 16.10 -7.11 16.49
CA LYS A 106 15.60 -8.36 15.92
C LYS A 106 14.11 -8.23 15.57
N GLY A 107 13.77 -8.56 14.32
CA GLY A 107 12.41 -8.49 13.78
C GLY A 107 12.10 -7.21 12.98
N ASP A 108 13.03 -6.27 12.88
CA ASP A 108 12.89 -5.11 12.01
C ASP A 108 13.05 -5.47 10.52
N ALA A 109 12.44 -4.67 9.64
CA ALA A 109 12.49 -4.87 8.21
C ALA A 109 12.17 -3.60 7.43
N LEU A 110 12.98 -3.26 6.43
CA LEU A 110 12.70 -2.24 5.43
C LEU A 110 12.86 -2.86 4.04
N ILE A 111 11.74 -3.12 3.38
CA ILE A 111 11.69 -3.84 2.09
C ILE A 111 10.97 -3.01 1.04
N GLY A 112 11.57 -2.89 -0.14
CA GLY A 112 11.05 -2.10 -1.26
C GLY A 112 11.45 -0.62 -1.16
N TYR A 113 10.68 0.24 -1.79
CA TYR A 113 10.94 1.69 -1.81
C TYR A 113 10.16 2.39 -0.70
N VAL A 114 10.44 2.03 0.56
CA VAL A 114 9.64 2.44 1.74
C VAL A 114 9.39 3.95 1.76
N ASN A 115 10.43 4.75 1.65
CA ASN A 115 10.38 6.22 1.70
C ASN A 115 9.65 6.87 0.51
N ASP A 116 9.32 6.10 -0.53
CA ASP A 116 8.44 6.56 -1.61
C ASP A 116 6.96 6.37 -1.27
N TYR A 117 6.57 5.55 -0.30
CA TYR A 117 5.17 5.18 -0.06
C TYR A 117 4.69 5.38 1.37
N ILE A 118 5.63 5.31 2.32
CA ILE A 118 5.40 5.46 3.76
C ILE A 118 6.29 6.63 4.19
N ASP A 119 5.64 7.72 4.56
CA ASP A 119 6.31 8.91 5.10
C ASP A 119 6.12 8.90 6.61
N ILE A 120 7.23 8.81 7.35
CA ILE A 120 7.22 8.81 8.81
C ILE A 120 8.08 9.97 9.27
N ASP A 121 7.45 10.87 10.02
CA ASP A 121 8.07 12.00 10.67
C ASP A 121 7.96 11.86 12.19
N THR A 122 9.00 12.23 12.91
CA THR A 122 9.01 12.20 14.37
C THR A 122 9.70 13.45 14.91
N ASP A 123 9.06 14.11 15.86
CA ASP A 123 9.64 15.21 16.64
C ASP A 123 10.13 14.75 18.02
N GLY A 124 10.08 13.43 18.26
CA GLY A 124 10.37 12.81 19.54
C GLY A 124 9.14 12.64 20.44
N GLU A 125 8.17 13.53 20.43
CA GLU A 125 6.95 13.37 21.24
C GLU A 125 5.82 12.69 20.46
N TYR A 126 5.78 12.94 19.15
CA TYR A 126 4.79 12.42 18.22
C TYR A 126 5.47 11.68 17.07
N VAL A 127 4.84 10.60 16.64
CA VAL A 127 5.18 9.92 15.38
C VAL A 127 4.02 10.11 14.42
N THR A 128 4.27 10.82 13.31
CA THR A 128 3.28 11.03 12.25
C THR A 128 3.59 10.10 11.09
N MET A 129 2.65 9.21 10.76
CA MET A 129 2.74 8.37 9.57
C MET A 129 1.74 8.83 8.51
N LYS A 130 2.20 8.93 7.26
CA LYS A 130 1.38 9.34 6.11
C LYS A 130 1.50 8.38 4.94
N ALA A 131 0.36 8.09 4.32
CA ALA A 131 0.27 7.33 3.08
C ALA A 131 0.54 8.25 1.88
N ILE A 132 1.64 8.01 1.15
CA ILE A 132 2.04 8.85 0.01
C ILE A 132 2.07 8.06 -1.31
N ASN A 133 2.15 8.79 -2.42
CA ASN A 133 2.31 8.24 -3.78
C ASN A 133 1.29 7.15 -4.18
N GLY A 134 0.04 7.26 -3.70
CA GLY A 134 -1.06 6.38 -4.08
C GLY A 134 -1.10 5.05 -3.34
N ALA A 135 -0.28 4.86 -2.30
CA ALA A 135 -0.32 3.66 -1.46
C ALA A 135 -1.49 3.70 -0.47
N THR A 136 -2.08 2.54 -0.21
CA THR A 136 -2.89 2.28 0.98
C THR A 136 -2.01 1.56 1.99
N LEU A 137 -1.94 2.08 3.21
CA LEU A 137 -1.16 1.49 4.28
C LEU A 137 -2.08 0.69 5.20
N TYR A 138 -1.61 -0.48 5.63
CA TYR A 138 -2.19 -1.28 6.69
C TYR A 138 -1.16 -1.41 7.79
N TYR A 139 -1.53 -1.16 9.03
CA TYR A 139 -0.56 -1.11 10.11
C TYR A 139 -1.06 -1.73 11.41
N THR A 140 -0.09 -2.17 12.21
CA THR A 140 -0.26 -2.54 13.62
C THR A 140 0.76 -1.75 14.42
N VAL A 141 0.39 -1.40 15.64
CA VAL A 141 1.16 -0.50 16.49
C VAL A 141 1.09 -0.98 17.94
N ALA A 142 2.21 -0.88 18.65
CA ALA A 142 2.27 -1.13 20.09
C ALA A 142 3.40 -0.30 20.71
N GLY A 143 3.27 -0.02 22.01
CA GLY A 143 4.40 0.49 22.79
C GLY A 143 5.37 -0.65 23.11
N ALA A 144 6.67 -0.35 23.15
CA ALA A 144 7.68 -1.34 23.55
C ALA A 144 7.49 -1.88 24.97
N SER A 145 6.80 -1.12 25.83
CA SER A 145 6.41 -1.56 27.16
C SER A 145 5.30 -2.61 27.17
N GLU A 146 4.53 -2.74 26.08
CA GLU A 146 3.38 -3.64 25.99
C GLU A 146 3.76 -5.00 25.44
N LYS A 147 4.53 -5.03 24.34
CA LYS A 147 5.07 -6.26 23.75
C LYS A 147 6.30 -5.97 22.87
N PRO A 148 7.25 -6.93 22.73
CA PRO A 148 8.38 -6.77 21.83
C PRO A 148 7.95 -6.78 20.35
N MET A 149 8.75 -6.16 19.47
CA MET A 149 8.53 -6.12 18.00
C MET A 149 8.27 -7.50 17.39
N THR A 150 8.96 -8.53 17.87
CA THR A 150 8.82 -9.91 17.40
C THR A 150 7.44 -10.52 17.70
N GLN A 151 6.72 -10.00 18.69
CA GLN A 151 5.38 -10.43 19.07
C GLN A 151 4.29 -9.49 18.55
N LEU A 152 4.65 -8.35 17.95
CA LEU A 152 3.69 -7.46 17.31
C LEU A 152 3.06 -8.13 16.09
N GLU A 153 1.73 -8.14 16.05
CA GLU A 153 0.94 -8.81 15.03
C GLU A 153 1.24 -8.27 13.62
N GLU A 154 1.19 -9.14 12.63
CA GLU A 154 1.35 -8.75 11.24
C GLU A 154 0.12 -7.97 10.74
N PRO A 155 0.29 -6.82 10.06
CA PRO A 155 -0.84 -6.11 9.48
C PRO A 155 -1.56 -6.96 8.44
N THR A 156 -2.89 -6.93 8.49
CA THR A 156 -3.82 -7.61 7.57
C THR A 156 -4.73 -6.57 6.91
N PHE A 157 -5.62 -7.01 6.01
CA PHE A 157 -6.59 -6.10 5.39
C PHE A 157 -7.70 -5.62 6.33
N ASP A 158 -7.83 -6.26 7.49
CA ASP A 158 -8.78 -5.88 8.55
C ASP A 158 -8.13 -4.99 9.63
N SER A 159 -6.81 -4.77 9.55
CA SER A 159 -6.09 -3.86 10.44
C SER A 159 -6.43 -2.39 10.15
N GLU A 160 -6.02 -1.52 11.06
CA GLU A 160 -6.07 -0.07 10.84
C GLU A 160 -5.37 0.31 9.53
N GLN A 161 -5.95 1.28 8.82
CA GLN A 161 -5.52 1.62 7.47
C GLN A 161 -5.53 3.11 7.18
N LEU A 162 -4.58 3.51 6.33
CA LEU A 162 -4.55 4.84 5.72
C LEU A 162 -4.74 4.72 4.22
N LYS A 163 -5.79 5.36 3.70
CA LYS A 163 -5.98 5.58 2.26
C LYS A 163 -4.95 6.60 1.75
N PRO A 164 -4.68 6.65 0.44
CA PRO A 164 -3.72 7.60 -0.13
C PRO A 164 -3.98 9.04 0.32
N GLY A 165 -2.94 9.71 0.81
CA GLY A 165 -2.99 11.09 1.29
C GLY A 165 -3.40 11.24 2.76
N GLN A 166 -3.92 10.20 3.40
CA GLN A 166 -4.25 10.23 4.82
C GLN A 166 -3.01 10.11 5.70
N LYS A 167 -3.14 10.60 6.94
CA LYS A 167 -2.14 10.49 7.99
C LYS A 167 -2.77 10.03 9.30
N VAL A 168 -1.94 9.45 10.16
CA VAL A 168 -2.21 9.20 11.58
C VAL A 168 -1.07 9.79 12.41
N VAL A 169 -1.38 10.18 13.64
CA VAL A 169 -0.41 10.70 14.61
C VAL A 169 -0.50 9.83 15.85
N PHE A 170 0.64 9.36 16.33
CA PHE A 170 0.79 8.59 17.56
C PHE A 170 1.44 9.48 18.61
N TYR A 171 0.84 9.58 19.79
CA TYR A 171 1.37 10.35 20.91
C TYR A 171 2.12 9.44 21.88
N CYS A 172 3.32 9.85 22.31
CA CYS A 172 4.14 9.10 23.25
C CYS A 172 3.39 8.67 24.52
N GLY A 173 2.56 9.54 25.08
CA GLY A 173 1.84 9.26 26.32
C GLY A 173 0.85 8.09 26.25
N ASP A 174 0.38 7.72 25.05
CA ASP A 174 -0.54 6.60 24.88
C ASP A 174 0.18 5.24 24.98
N PHE A 175 1.47 5.22 24.64
CA PHE A 175 2.28 4.00 24.50
C PHE A 175 3.32 3.83 25.61
N ASN A 176 3.57 4.89 26.39
CA ASN A 176 4.57 4.90 27.46
C ASN A 176 3.93 5.13 28.84
N LYS A 177 3.11 4.16 29.27
CA LYS A 177 2.32 4.28 30.52
C LYS A 177 3.19 4.32 31.79
N ASN A 178 4.42 3.79 31.74
CA ASN A 178 5.27 3.57 32.91
C ASN A 178 6.60 4.36 32.89
N GLY A 179 6.84 5.25 31.92
CA GLY A 179 8.13 5.90 31.74
C GLY A 179 8.08 7.24 31.02
N ARG A 180 9.22 7.95 30.98
CA ARG A 180 9.42 9.19 30.21
C ARG A 180 9.93 8.95 28.79
N MET A 181 10.62 7.82 28.58
CA MET A 181 11.20 7.41 27.30
C MET A 181 10.63 6.04 26.93
N GLY A 182 10.35 5.81 25.66
CA GLY A 182 9.84 4.54 25.17
C GLY A 182 9.84 4.49 23.66
N ASP A 183 9.72 3.28 23.11
CA ASP A 183 9.67 3.10 21.66
C ASP A 183 8.26 2.78 21.19
N LEU A 184 7.88 3.34 20.05
CA LEU A 184 6.74 2.91 19.27
C LEU A 184 7.18 1.83 18.30
N TYR A 185 6.61 0.64 18.41
CA TYR A 185 6.77 -0.39 17.40
C TYR A 185 5.66 -0.28 16.38
N LEU A 186 6.06 -0.12 15.12
CA LEU A 186 5.14 0.06 14.01
C LEU A 186 5.47 -0.96 12.93
N LYS A 187 4.49 -1.80 12.58
CA LYS A 187 4.56 -2.64 11.38
C LYS A 187 3.60 -2.09 10.35
N VAL A 188 4.09 -1.88 9.14
CA VAL A 188 3.33 -1.27 8.05
C VAL A 188 3.53 -2.07 6.77
N LYS A 189 2.42 -2.34 6.09
CA LYS A 189 2.41 -2.87 4.72
C LYS A 189 1.77 -1.86 3.78
N ALA A 190 2.52 -1.46 2.76
CA ALA A 190 2.03 -0.56 1.73
C ALA A 190 1.55 -1.37 0.53
N TYR A 191 0.28 -1.15 0.15
CA TYR A 191 -0.31 -1.73 -1.04
C TYR A 191 -0.63 -0.66 -2.08
N LYS A 192 -0.35 -0.95 -3.34
CA LYS A 192 -0.77 -0.13 -4.48
C LYS A 192 -1.26 -1.03 -5.60
N ASN A 193 -2.43 -0.72 -6.15
CA ASN A 193 -3.07 -1.52 -7.19
C ASN A 193 -3.22 -3.01 -6.80
N GLY A 194 -3.46 -3.29 -5.51
CA GLY A 194 -3.59 -4.65 -4.97
C GLY A 194 -2.27 -5.42 -4.76
N LYS A 195 -1.11 -4.81 -5.03
CA LYS A 195 0.20 -5.43 -4.79
C LYS A 195 0.84 -4.87 -3.53
N LEU A 196 1.49 -5.74 -2.74
CA LEU A 196 2.38 -5.32 -1.67
C LEU A 196 3.66 -4.75 -2.30
N ILE A 197 3.97 -3.50 -2.03
CA ILE A 197 5.07 -2.76 -2.69
C ILE A 197 6.11 -2.21 -1.71
N ALA A 198 5.77 -2.12 -0.41
CA ALA A 198 6.72 -1.83 0.64
C ALA A 198 6.31 -2.49 1.96
N VAL A 199 7.32 -2.86 2.75
CA VAL A 199 7.16 -3.37 4.13
C VAL A 199 8.09 -2.55 5.02
N SER A 200 7.54 -2.03 6.12
CA SER A 200 8.32 -1.27 7.12
C SER A 200 7.95 -1.74 8.52
N TYR A 201 8.85 -2.46 9.16
CA TYR A 201 8.78 -2.88 10.56
C TYR A 201 9.90 -2.15 11.29
N ASN A 202 9.56 -1.18 12.12
CA ASN A 202 10.55 -0.28 12.70
C ASN A 202 10.18 0.15 14.12
N CYS A 203 11.20 0.51 14.90
CA CYS A 203 11.00 1.24 16.13
C CYS A 203 11.10 2.75 15.87
N HIS A 204 10.30 3.52 16.58
CA HIS A 204 10.43 4.97 16.62
C HIS A 204 10.59 5.38 18.07
N TYR A 205 11.76 5.93 18.38
CA TYR A 205 12.04 6.44 19.70
C TYR A 205 11.13 7.62 20.02
N MET A 206 10.56 7.61 21.22
CA MET A 206 9.70 8.66 21.72
C MET A 206 10.10 9.12 23.13
N ILE A 207 10.00 10.43 23.37
CA ILE A 207 10.21 11.09 24.65
C ILE A 207 8.99 11.93 24.97
N ARG A 208 8.45 11.76 26.17
CA ARG A 208 7.45 12.69 26.70
C ARG A 208 8.15 13.94 27.20
N LEU A 209 7.94 15.07 26.53
CA LEU A 209 8.52 16.35 26.93
C LEU A 209 7.91 16.79 28.28
N ILE A 210 8.74 17.38 29.13
CA ILE A 210 8.30 17.98 30.40
C ILE A 210 8.05 19.46 30.12
N ALA A 211 6.88 19.97 30.49
CA ALA A 211 6.67 21.40 30.52
C ALA A 211 7.63 22.00 31.57
N LEU A 212 8.57 22.83 31.11
CA LEU A 212 9.33 23.70 32.00
C LEU A 212 8.37 24.79 32.47
N HIS A 213 7.94 24.68 33.72
CA HIS A 213 7.19 25.71 34.43
C HIS A 213 8.15 26.76 35.00
#